data_AF-A0A6J6IXV9-F1
#
_entry.id   AF-A0A6J6IXV9-F1
#
_cell.length_a   1.000
_cell.length_b   1.000
_cell.length_c   1.000
_cell.angle_alpha   90.00
_cell.angle_beta   90.00
_cell.angle_gamma   90.00
#
_symmetry.space_group_name_H-M   'P 1'
#
loop_
_entity.id
_entity.type
_entity.pdbx_description
1 polymer ?
#
loop_
_entity_poly.entity_id
_entity_poly.type
_entity_poly.pdbx_seq_one_letter_code
_entity_poly.pdbx_strand_id
1 'polypeptide(L)'
;MGDNSSGLQHWVNDAYTHDGRELDPSHIESFVVNPTSGRTVGAMFMLEPGKTMANVPNIAGELTTWHVHPTICFSTTQIWHYVSFASNNNCPAGSAPRSVPPMIHVWSDDPPCGPFIGAEGHGTTSCSAHAH
;
A
#
# COMPACT_ATOMS: atom_id res chain seq x y z
N MET A 1 2.33 4.20 -8.90
CA MET A 1 2.52 5.00 -7.65
C MET A 1 3.98 4.94 -7.27
N GLY A 2 4.59 6.03 -6.80
CA GLY A 2 5.80 5.93 -6.00
C GLY A 2 5.41 6.13 -4.54
N ASP A 3 6.00 5.37 -3.62
CA ASP A 3 6.09 5.87 -2.26
C ASP A 3 7.24 6.89 -2.20
N ASN A 4 7.02 8.02 -1.52
CA ASN A 4 8.07 9.04 -1.39
C ASN A 4 9.02 8.74 -0.21
N SER A 5 8.80 7.66 0.54
CA SER A 5 9.53 7.32 1.77
C SER A 5 10.58 6.23 1.57
N SER A 6 10.31 5.20 0.76
CA SER A 6 11.24 4.10 0.46
C SER A 6 11.85 4.21 -0.96
N GLY A 7 11.21 4.98 -1.86
CA GLY A 7 11.62 5.13 -3.25
C GLY A 7 11.18 3.94 -4.14
N LEU A 8 10.34 3.06 -3.60
CA LEU A 8 9.72 1.97 -4.35
C LEU A 8 8.46 2.45 -5.08
N GLN A 9 8.03 1.69 -6.09
CA GLN A 9 6.82 1.99 -6.85
C GLN A 9 5.76 0.90 -6.70
N HIS A 10 4.53 1.28 -6.36
CA HIS A 10 3.36 0.42 -6.44
C HIS A 10 2.74 0.47 -7.83
N TRP A 11 2.73 -0.67 -8.50
CA TRP A 11 2.03 -0.89 -9.75
C TRP A 11 0.71 -1.57 -9.41
N VAL A 12 -0.38 -0.83 -9.55
CA VAL A 12 -1.71 -1.25 -9.08
C VAL A 12 -2.51 -1.79 -10.26
N ASN A 13 -3.12 -2.95 -10.08
CA ASN A 13 -4.09 -3.51 -11.01
C ASN A 13 -5.51 -3.16 -10.55
N ASP A 14 -6.06 -2.07 -11.10
CA ASP A 14 -7.39 -1.55 -10.75
C ASP A 14 -8.49 -2.62 -10.77
N ALA A 15 -8.43 -3.54 -11.74
CA ALA A 15 -9.42 -4.59 -11.88
C ALA A 15 -9.46 -5.55 -10.68
N TYR A 16 -8.31 -5.79 -10.02
CA TYR A 16 -8.23 -6.67 -8.85
C TYR A 16 -8.57 -5.94 -7.56
N THR A 17 -8.52 -4.60 -7.54
CA THR A 17 -8.91 -3.83 -6.35
C THR A 17 -10.43 -3.84 -6.05
N HIS A 18 -11.21 -4.46 -6.95
CA HIS A 18 -12.67 -4.40 -7.01
C HIS A 18 -13.31 -5.74 -7.39
N ASP A 19 -12.57 -6.86 -7.33
CA ASP A 19 -13.02 -8.15 -7.88
C ASP A 19 -13.64 -9.10 -6.84
N GLY A 20 -13.71 -8.66 -5.58
CA GLY A 20 -14.25 -9.39 -4.44
C GLY A 20 -13.29 -10.39 -3.81
N ARG A 21 -12.03 -10.47 -4.26
CA ARG A 21 -11.01 -11.38 -3.72
C ARG A 21 -10.07 -10.57 -2.83
N GLU A 22 -9.79 -11.10 -1.65
CA GLU A 22 -8.85 -10.49 -0.73
C GLU A 22 -7.83 -11.53 -0.32
N LEU A 23 -6.56 -11.14 -0.25
CA LEU A 23 -5.45 -12.02 0.12
C LEU A 23 -5.33 -13.25 -0.81
N ASP A 24 -5.71 -13.10 -2.07
CA ASP A 24 -5.54 -14.14 -3.09
C ASP A 24 -4.21 -13.92 -3.83
N PRO A 25 -3.19 -14.77 -3.62
CA PRO A 25 -1.90 -14.62 -4.27
C PRO A 25 -1.94 -14.82 -5.79
N SER A 26 -3.06 -15.32 -6.35
CA SER A 26 -3.29 -15.38 -7.79
C SER A 26 -3.93 -14.11 -8.38
N HIS A 27 -4.42 -13.19 -7.53
CA HIS A 27 -5.07 -11.94 -7.90
C HIS A 27 -4.53 -10.76 -7.05
N ILE A 28 -3.22 -10.51 -7.13
CA ILE A 28 -2.55 -9.48 -6.32
C ILE A 28 -2.94 -8.07 -6.78
N GLU A 29 -3.45 -7.23 -5.89
CA GLU A 29 -3.93 -5.88 -6.21
C GLU A 29 -2.79 -4.94 -6.61
N SER A 30 -1.61 -5.09 -6.01
CA SER A 30 -0.45 -4.29 -6.41
C SER A 30 0.89 -4.99 -6.20
N PHE A 31 1.78 -4.82 -7.19
CA PHE A 31 3.19 -5.18 -7.05
C PHE A 31 4.01 -3.98 -6.60
N VAL A 32 4.93 -4.22 -5.67
CA VAL A 32 5.93 -3.23 -5.27
C VAL A 32 7.22 -3.49 -6.05
N VAL A 33 7.67 -2.48 -6.79
CA VAL A 33 8.77 -2.58 -7.76
C VAL A 33 9.87 -1.62 -7.36
N ASN A 34 11.11 -2.11 -7.39
CA ASN A 34 12.27 -1.24 -7.29
C ASN A 34 12.52 -0.58 -8.67
N PRO A 35 12.37 0.75 -8.81
CA PRO A 35 12.40 1.40 -10.12
C PRO A 35 13.79 1.43 -10.75
N THR A 36 14.86 1.30 -9.96
CA THR A 36 16.23 1.26 -10.46
C THR A 36 16.55 -0.07 -11.13
N SER A 37 16.13 -1.17 -10.53
CA SER A 37 16.39 -2.54 -11.02
C SER A 37 15.27 -3.09 -11.90
N GLY A 38 14.07 -2.52 -11.83
CA GLY A 38 12.85 -3.04 -12.47
C GLY A 38 12.32 -4.33 -11.84
N ARG A 39 12.88 -4.77 -10.71
CA ARG A 39 12.46 -6.01 -10.04
C ARG A 39 11.28 -5.76 -9.12
N THR A 40 10.32 -6.69 -9.14
CA THR A 40 9.32 -6.82 -8.07
C THR A 40 10.04 -7.24 -6.78
N VAL A 41 9.86 -6.46 -5.72
CA VAL A 41 10.43 -6.69 -4.39
C VAL A 41 9.37 -7.04 -3.35
N GLY A 42 8.09 -6.84 -3.67
CA GLY A 42 7.00 -7.26 -2.82
C GLY A 42 5.64 -7.20 -3.50
N ALA A 43 4.62 -7.56 -2.75
CA ALA A 43 3.21 -7.42 -3.09
C ALA A 43 2.52 -6.57 -2.01
N MET A 44 1.49 -5.84 -2.41
CA MET A 44 0.57 -5.16 -1.50
C MET A 44 -0.82 -5.70 -1.77
N PHE A 45 -1.39 -6.33 -0.75
CA PHE A 45 -2.79 -6.74 -0.77
C PHE A 45 -3.65 -5.66 -0.18
N MET A 46 -4.81 -5.41 -0.78
CA MET A 46 -5.77 -4.43 -0.29
C MET A 46 -7.10 -5.10 0.02
N LEU A 47 -7.78 -4.60 1.05
CA LEU A 47 -9.19 -4.94 1.24
C LEU A 47 -10.06 -4.25 0.19
N GLU A 48 -11.28 -4.76 0.03
CA GLU A 48 -12.29 -4.19 -0.86
C GLU A 48 -12.71 -2.76 -0.44
N PRO A 49 -13.16 -1.92 -1.39
CA PRO A 49 -13.66 -0.58 -1.09
C PRO A 49 -14.74 -0.55 -0.02
N GLY A 50 -14.65 0.43 0.87
CA GLY A 50 -15.59 0.60 1.98
C GLY A 50 -15.24 -0.19 3.24
N LYS A 51 -14.26 -1.10 3.18
CA LYS A 51 -13.72 -1.75 4.38
C LYS A 51 -12.79 -0.83 5.15
N THR A 52 -12.71 -1.08 6.46
CA THR A 52 -11.92 -0.32 7.43
C THR A 52 -11.05 -1.26 8.26
N MET A 53 -10.18 -0.72 9.13
CA MET A 53 -9.37 -1.56 10.04
C MET A 53 -10.20 -2.52 10.90
N ALA A 54 -11.49 -2.24 11.13
CA ALA A 54 -12.40 -3.16 11.82
C ALA A 54 -12.74 -4.43 11.02
N ASN A 55 -12.46 -4.45 9.70
CA ASN A 55 -12.69 -5.58 8.82
C ASN A 55 -11.42 -6.41 8.56
N VAL A 56 -10.26 -5.96 9.06
CA VAL A 56 -8.99 -6.66 8.86
C VAL A 56 -9.03 -8.05 9.49
N PRO A 57 -8.71 -9.11 8.75
CA PRO A 57 -8.67 -10.45 9.30
C PRO A 57 -7.44 -10.61 10.22
N ASN A 58 -7.63 -11.30 11.35
CA ASN A 58 -6.52 -11.64 12.26
C ASN A 58 -5.73 -12.82 11.68
N ILE A 59 -4.70 -12.51 10.88
CA ILE A 59 -3.83 -13.49 10.24
C ILE A 59 -2.44 -13.39 10.87
N ALA A 60 -1.98 -14.49 11.48
CA ALA A 60 -0.69 -14.55 12.17
C ALA A 60 -0.48 -13.48 13.27
N GLY A 61 -1.55 -12.87 13.79
CA GLY A 61 -1.50 -11.92 14.91
C GLY A 61 -0.60 -10.73 14.64
N GLU A 62 0.25 -10.40 15.61
CA GLU A 62 1.18 -9.26 15.58
C GLU A 62 2.27 -9.39 14.50
N LEU A 63 2.39 -10.54 13.83
CA LEU A 63 3.35 -10.73 12.75
C LEU A 63 2.92 -10.08 11.44
N THR A 64 1.64 -9.74 11.26
CA THR A 64 1.16 -9.05 10.06
C THR A 64 0.84 -7.58 10.33
N THR A 65 1.43 -6.68 9.54
CA THR A 65 1.22 -5.24 9.71
C THR A 65 0.20 -4.74 8.69
N TRP A 66 -1.06 -4.70 9.11
CA TRP A 66 -2.09 -3.96 8.40
C TRP A 66 -2.00 -2.47 8.72
N HIS A 67 -2.20 -1.64 7.71
CA HIS A 67 -2.22 -0.20 7.88
C HIS A 67 -3.19 0.43 6.87
N VAL A 68 -3.45 1.71 7.08
CA VAL A 68 -4.19 2.58 6.18
C VAL A 68 -3.39 3.87 6.03
N HIS A 69 -3.44 4.46 4.84
CA HIS A 69 -2.94 5.82 4.69
C HIS A 69 -4.05 6.83 4.99
N PRO A 70 -3.74 7.97 5.64
CA PRO A 70 -4.65 9.11 5.61
C PRO A 70 -4.90 9.51 4.16
N THR A 71 -6.07 10.10 3.88
CA THR A 71 -6.56 10.49 2.56
C THR A 71 -5.44 10.82 1.58
N ILE A 72 -5.35 10.07 0.48
CA ILE A 72 -4.30 10.23 -0.54
C ILE A 72 -4.85 11.06 -1.69
N CYS A 73 -4.04 11.96 -2.24
CA CYS A 73 -4.37 12.69 -3.45
C CYS A 73 -3.89 11.92 -4.69
N PHE A 74 -4.83 11.48 -5.51
CA PHE A 74 -4.55 10.87 -6.82
C PHE A 74 -4.83 11.83 -7.95
N SER A 75 -4.06 11.73 -9.04
CA SER A 75 -4.31 12.46 -10.27
C SER A 75 -5.74 12.23 -10.76
N THR A 76 -6.40 13.29 -11.23
CA THR A 76 -7.73 13.18 -11.85
C THR A 76 -7.67 12.74 -13.31
N THR A 77 -6.48 12.63 -13.91
CA THR A 77 -6.28 12.26 -15.32
C THR A 77 -5.54 10.93 -15.50
N GLN A 78 -4.89 10.43 -14.46
CA GLN A 78 -4.15 9.16 -14.48
C GLN A 78 -4.60 8.27 -13.33
N ILE A 79 -5.10 7.08 -13.66
CA ILE A 79 -5.55 6.08 -12.70
C ILE A 79 -4.35 5.62 -11.85
N TRP A 80 -4.55 5.53 -10.53
CA TRP A 80 -3.51 5.12 -9.57
C TRP A 80 -2.18 5.88 -9.74
N HIS A 81 -2.26 7.20 -9.99
CA HIS A 81 -1.09 8.07 -9.94
C HIS A 81 -1.13 8.92 -8.67
N TYR A 82 -0.26 8.57 -7.72
CA TYR A 82 -0.02 9.28 -6.46
C TYR A 82 0.55 10.65 -6.75
N VAL A 83 -0.06 11.68 -6.18
CA VAL A 83 0.44 13.06 -6.26
C VAL A 83 1.01 13.49 -4.91
N SER A 84 0.28 13.26 -3.82
CA SER A 84 0.68 13.62 -2.46
C SER A 84 -0.25 12.99 -1.42
N PHE A 85 0.13 13.01 -0.15
CA PHE A 85 -0.84 12.89 0.95
C PHE A 85 -1.66 14.18 1.07
N ALA A 86 -2.94 14.06 1.42
CA ALA A 86 -3.79 15.23 1.62
C ALA A 86 -3.35 16.02 2.85
N SER A 87 -3.37 17.35 2.74
CA SER A 87 -3.13 18.27 3.87
C SER A 87 -4.45 18.93 4.26
N ASN A 88 -4.93 18.69 5.48
CA ASN A 88 -6.26 19.13 5.93
C ASN A 88 -7.39 18.74 4.94
N ASN A 89 -7.32 17.53 4.40
CA ASN A 89 -8.23 17.00 3.39
C ASN A 89 -8.27 17.78 2.05
N ASN A 90 -7.27 18.64 1.80
CA ASN A 90 -7.08 19.32 0.53
C ASN A 90 -6.02 18.63 -0.32
N CYS A 91 -6.27 18.63 -1.63
CA CYS A 91 -5.36 18.08 -2.63
C CYS A 91 -4.88 19.17 -3.60
N PRO A 92 -3.65 19.05 -4.12
CA PRO A 92 -3.17 19.94 -5.19
C PRO A 92 -4.11 19.97 -6.40
N ALA A 93 -4.13 21.09 -7.12
CA ALA A 93 -4.92 21.22 -8.35
C ALA A 93 -4.58 20.10 -9.34
N GLY A 94 -5.62 19.50 -9.95
CA GLY A 94 -5.47 18.33 -10.83
C GLY A 94 -5.37 16.98 -10.09
N SER A 95 -5.63 16.97 -8.78
CA SER A 95 -5.73 15.76 -7.97
C SER A 95 -6.94 15.79 -7.05
N ALA A 96 -7.43 14.62 -6.65
CA ALA A 96 -8.59 14.45 -5.80
C ALA A 96 -8.27 13.52 -4.61
N PRO A 97 -8.83 13.80 -3.42
CA PRO A 97 -8.69 12.94 -2.27
C PRO A 97 -9.43 11.61 -2.49
N ARG A 98 -8.76 10.49 -2.23
CA ARG A 98 -9.35 9.15 -2.20
C ARG A 98 -8.90 8.45 -0.93
N SER A 99 -9.87 7.86 -0.23
CA SER A 99 -9.57 6.89 0.82
C SER A 99 -9.21 5.56 0.16
N VAL A 100 -8.11 4.97 0.61
CA VAL A 100 -7.67 3.64 0.22
C VAL A 100 -8.04 2.67 1.35
N PRO A 101 -8.60 1.48 1.05
CA PRO A 101 -8.94 0.48 2.07
C PRO A 101 -7.70 0.00 2.82
N PRO A 102 -7.82 -0.66 3.98
CA PRO A 102 -6.69 -1.28 4.66
C PRO A 102 -5.86 -2.17 3.74
N MET A 103 -4.55 -2.15 3.94
CA MET A 103 -3.60 -2.88 3.13
C MET A 103 -2.49 -3.51 3.97
N ILE A 104 -1.88 -4.54 3.40
CA ILE A 104 -0.74 -5.27 3.95
C ILE A 104 0.31 -5.46 2.87
N HIS A 105 1.58 -5.25 3.22
CA HIS A 105 2.70 -5.57 2.36
C HIS A 105 3.27 -6.95 2.69
N VAL A 106 3.71 -7.65 1.65
CA VAL A 106 4.43 -8.91 1.73
C VAL A 106 5.71 -8.79 0.90
N TRP A 107 6.86 -8.87 1.56
CA TRP A 107 8.18 -8.64 0.97
C TRP A 107 8.85 -9.94 0.56
N SER A 108 9.53 -9.91 -0.59
CA SER A 108 10.26 -11.05 -1.14
C SER A 108 11.76 -11.02 -0.84
N ASP A 109 12.28 -9.87 -0.42
CA ASP A 109 13.71 -9.61 -0.19
C ASP A 109 14.14 -9.71 1.28
N ASP A 110 13.25 -10.21 2.16
CA ASP A 110 13.47 -10.47 3.59
C ASP A 110 14.06 -9.25 4.35
N PRO A 111 13.26 -8.18 4.54
CA PRO A 111 13.75 -6.98 5.22
C PRO A 111 14.03 -7.26 6.71
N PRO A 112 14.88 -6.46 7.39
CA PRO A 112 15.33 -6.73 8.76
C PRO A 112 14.23 -6.95 9.80
N CYS A 113 13.02 -6.42 9.57
CA CYS A 113 11.87 -6.50 10.45
C CYS A 113 10.85 -7.57 10.04
N GLY A 114 11.23 -8.46 9.11
CA GLY A 114 10.43 -9.57 8.63
C GLY A 114 9.52 -9.23 7.44
N PRO A 115 8.95 -10.25 6.80
CA PRO A 115 8.32 -10.15 5.48
C PRO A 115 7.01 -9.36 5.45
N PHE A 116 6.47 -8.94 6.59
CA PHE A 116 5.19 -8.23 6.69
C PHE A 116 5.30 -6.84 7.34
N ILE A 117 6.51 -6.28 7.42
CA ILE A 117 6.69 -4.89 7.87
C ILE A 117 5.95 -3.94 6.91
N GLY A 118 5.43 -2.82 7.39
CA GLY A 118 4.83 -1.80 6.51
C GLY A 118 5.86 -1.24 5.51
N ALA A 119 5.39 -0.66 4.38
CA ALA A 119 6.25 -0.11 3.34
C ALA A 119 7.25 0.93 3.84
N GLU A 120 6.87 1.77 4.79
CA GLU A 120 7.76 2.76 5.40
C GLU A 120 8.87 2.14 6.26
N GLY A 121 8.66 0.91 6.75
CA GLY A 121 9.66 0.16 7.48
C GLY A 121 10.61 -0.63 6.57
N HIS A 122 10.25 -0.83 5.30
CA HIS A 122 11.08 -1.52 4.31
C HIS A 122 12.40 -0.75 4.09
N GLY A 123 13.53 -1.44 4.27
CA GLY A 123 14.86 -0.82 4.16
C GLY A 123 15.30 0.03 5.38
N THR A 124 14.49 0.12 6.43
CA THR A 124 14.85 0.80 7.69
C THR A 124 15.25 -0.19 8.79
N THR A 125 15.86 0.31 9.87
CA THR A 125 16.13 -0.48 11.09
C THR A 125 14.99 -0.39 12.11
N SER A 126 13.89 0.31 11.80
CA SER A 126 12.76 0.49 12.71
C SER A 126 11.66 -0.51 12.40
N CYS A 127 11.44 -1.46 13.32
CA CYS A 127 10.38 -2.47 13.19
C CYS A 127 9.03 -2.03 13.78
N SER A 128 8.90 -0.76 14.13
CA SER A 128 7.64 -0.23 14.63
C SER A 128 6.65 -0.10 13.48
N ALA A 129 5.45 -0.66 13.64
CA ALA A 129 4.32 -0.33 12.77
C ALA A 129 4.08 1.18 12.83
N HIS A 130 3.93 1.82 11.67
CA HIS A 130 3.64 3.24 11.63
C HIS A 130 2.24 3.48 12.23
N ALA A 131 2.15 4.29 13.29
CA ALA A 131 0.88 4.71 13.84
C ALA A 131 0.35 5.91 13.01
N HIS A 132 -0.86 5.79 12.49
CA HIS A 132 -1.58 6.90 11.84
C HIS A 132 -2.76 7.34 12.69
#